data_AF-A0AAE3L1Y3-F1
#
_entry.id   AF-A0AAE3L1Y3-F1
#
_cell.length_a   1.000
_cell.length_b   1.000
_cell.length_c   1.000
_cell.angle_alpha   90.00
_cell.angle_beta   90.00
_cell.angle_gamma   90.00
#
_symmetry.space_group_name_H-M   'P 1'
#
loop_
_entity.id
_entity.type
_entity.pdbx_description
1 polymer ?
#
loop_
_entity_poly.entity_id
_entity_poly.type
_entity_poly.pdbx_seq_one_letter_code
_entity_poly.pdbx_strand_id
1 'polypeptide(L)'
;RLEITRIASDADVPPQRISFVMALRYIQDEFLWCAIASPGSIPKKLRDLRHNVKQFIVPERKRPPKPRAVRRNKTQYPIHPKKRNCLN
;
A
#
# COMPACT_ATOMS: atom_id res chain seq x y z
N ARG A 1 6.58 10.61 11.26
CA ARG A 1 6.93 10.22 9.87
C ARG A 1 8.35 9.68 9.71
N LEU A 2 9.30 10.06 10.58
CA LEU A 2 10.72 9.66 10.52
C LEU A 2 10.97 8.16 10.27
N GLU A 3 10.34 7.28 11.06
CA GLU A 3 10.53 5.83 10.94
C GLU A 3 10.08 5.29 9.58
N ILE A 4 8.91 5.73 9.09
CA ILE A 4 8.42 5.34 7.76
C ILE A 4 9.39 5.81 6.68
N THR A 5 9.95 7.03 6.79
CA THR A 5 10.94 7.52 5.84
C THR A 5 12.22 6.69 5.85
N ARG A 6 12.73 6.32 7.04
CA ARG A 6 13.91 5.47 7.17
C ARG A 6 13.68 4.08 6.56
N ILE A 7 12.54 3.47 6.86
CA ILE A 7 12.15 2.16 6.32
C ILE A 7 11.99 2.22 4.80
N ALA A 8 11.39 3.31 4.29
CA ALA A 8 11.26 3.58 2.87
C ALA A 8 12.62 3.67 2.17
N SER A 9 13.59 4.37 2.79
CA SER A 9 14.98 4.40 2.32
C SER A 9 15.64 3.02 2.35
N ASP A 10 15.44 2.24 3.42
CA ASP A 10 15.98 0.88 3.57
C ASP A 10 15.37 -0.16 2.59
N ALA A 11 14.22 0.17 1.98
CA ALA A 11 13.49 -0.70 1.07
C ALA A 11 13.42 -0.15 -0.37
N ASP A 12 14.08 0.98 -0.64
CA ASP A 12 14.08 1.69 -1.92
C ASP A 12 12.69 1.91 -2.53
N VAL A 13 11.73 2.28 -1.68
CA VAL A 13 10.35 2.56 -2.09
C VAL A 13 9.89 3.92 -1.58
N PRO A 14 9.01 4.63 -2.30
CA PRO A 14 8.45 5.87 -1.79
C PRO A 14 7.64 5.59 -0.51
N PRO A 15 7.67 6.48 0.51
CA PRO A 15 6.98 6.26 1.78
C PRO A 15 5.46 6.16 1.64
N GLN A 16 4.87 6.61 0.52
CA GLN A 16 3.46 6.45 0.21
C GLN A 16 3.08 5.00 -0.16
N ARG A 17 4.06 4.15 -0.50
CA ARG A 17 3.85 2.74 -0.86
C ARG A 17 3.72 1.85 0.36
N ILE A 18 4.12 2.31 1.54
CA ILE A 18 3.95 1.57 2.79
C ILE A 18 2.55 1.90 3.33
N SER A 19 1.79 0.87 3.71
CA SER A 19 0.47 1.07 4.34
C SER A 19 0.63 1.82 5.67
N PHE A 20 0.20 3.08 5.71
CA PHE A 20 0.32 3.92 6.90
C PHE A 20 -0.41 3.33 8.11
N VAL A 21 -1.63 2.83 7.92
CA VAL A 21 -2.47 2.29 9.00
C VAL A 21 -1.85 1.04 9.61
N MET A 22 -1.40 0.10 8.78
CA MET A 22 -0.80 -1.14 9.26
C MET A 22 0.55 -0.88 9.93
N ALA A 23 1.39 -0.05 9.30
CA ALA A 23 2.66 0.35 9.90
C ALA A 23 2.47 1.05 11.24
N LEU A 24 1.51 1.98 11.36
CA LEU A 24 1.25 2.71 12.59
C LEU A 24 0.80 1.77 13.72
N ARG A 25 -0.16 0.87 13.46
CA ARG A 25 -0.62 -0.10 14.46
C ARG A 25 0.52 -0.99 14.94
N TYR A 26 1.31 -1.50 13.99
CA TYR A 26 2.44 -2.34 14.31
C TYR A 26 3.50 -1.62 15.17
N ILE A 27 3.80 -0.35 14.84
CA ILE A 27 4.72 0.49 15.63
C ILE A 27 4.18 0.70 17.05
N GLN A 28 2.88 0.97 17.20
CA GLN A 28 2.26 1.14 18.52
C GLN A 28 2.33 -0.14 19.35
N ASP A 29 2.03 -1.29 18.75
CA ASP A 29 2.11 -2.59 19.41
C ASP A 29 3.53 -2.84 19.91
N GLU A 30 4.56 -2.66 19.07
CA GLU A 30 5.96 -2.81 19.50
C GLU A 30 6.36 -1.84 20.61
N PHE A 31 5.87 -0.59 20.60
CA PHE A 31 6.13 0.35 21.70
C PHE A 31 5.45 -0.06 22.99
N LEU A 32 4.23 -0.62 22.93
CA LEU A 32 3.56 -1.17 24.09
C LEU A 32 4.38 -2.31 24.70
N TRP A 33 4.91 -3.21 23.86
CA TRP A 33 5.82 -4.27 24.31
C TRP A 33 7.18 -3.75 24.78
N CYS A 34 7.69 -2.65 24.21
CA CYS A 34 8.92 -1.99 24.67
C CYS A 34 8.77 -1.41 26.07
N ALA A 35 7.60 -0.87 26.42
CA ALA A 35 7.36 -0.28 27.74
C ALA A 35 7.49 -1.29 28.89
N ILE A 36 7.24 -2.57 28.60
CA ILE A 36 7.40 -3.67 29.56
C ILE A 36 8.83 -4.24 29.53
N ALA A 37 9.53 -4.10 28.40
CA ALA A 37 10.84 -4.70 28.19
C ALA A 37 11.97 -3.88 28.84
N SER A 38 13.10 -4.54 29.08
CA SER A 38 14.32 -3.86 29.54
C SER A 38 14.82 -2.86 28.47
N PRO A 39 15.27 -1.66 28.87
CA PRO A 39 15.69 -0.62 27.92
C PRO A 39 16.85 -1.04 27.01
N GLY A 40 17.68 -1.99 27.43
CA GLY A 40 18.76 -2.55 26.59
C GLY A 40 18.26 -3.32 25.36
N SER A 41 17.00 -3.73 25.34
CA SER A 41 16.41 -4.47 24.22
C SER A 41 15.82 -3.57 23.13
N ILE A 42 15.65 -2.27 23.39
CA ILE A 42 15.03 -1.30 22.48
C ILE A 42 15.73 -1.26 21.10
N PRO A 43 17.07 -1.19 21.00
CA PRO A 43 17.73 -1.12 19.69
C PRO A 43 17.49 -2.37 18.83
N LYS A 44 17.43 -3.54 19.45
CA LYS A 44 17.11 -4.80 18.78
C LYS A 44 15.68 -4.78 18.25
N LYS A 45 14.71 -4.41 19.11
CA LYS A 45 13.30 -4.28 18.73
C LYS A 45 13.09 -3.27 17.59
N LEU A 46 13.82 -2.14 17.59
CA LEU A 46 13.76 -1.18 16.48
C LEU A 46 14.32 -1.75 15.16
N ARG A 47 15.29 -2.66 15.22
CA ARG A 47 15.82 -3.35 14.03
C ARG A 47 14.79 -4.35 13.49
N ASP A 48 14.17 -5.10 14.38
CA ASP A 48 13.15 -6.10 14.05
C ASP A 48 11.89 -5.42 13.51
N LEU A 49 11.44 -4.33 14.13
CA LEU A 49 10.32 -3.50 13.65
C LEU A 49 10.55 -3.00 12.22
N ARG A 50 11.75 -2.50 11.92
CA ARG A 50 12.09 -2.05 10.56
C ARG A 50 12.08 -3.18 9.54
N HIS A 51 12.49 -4.39 9.94
CA HIS A 51 12.40 -5.57 9.08
C HIS A 51 10.94 -5.96 8.81
N ASN A 52 10.10 -5.98 9.85
CA ASN A 52 8.72 -6.44 9.76
C ASN A 52 7.82 -5.46 8.99
N VAL A 53 8.03 -4.15 9.14
CA VAL A 53 7.25 -3.14 8.39
C VAL A 53 7.45 -3.23 6.88
N LYS A 54 8.56 -3.81 6.39
CA LYS A 54 8.77 -4.07 4.94
C LYS A 54 7.68 -4.97 4.35
N GLN A 55 7.01 -5.80 5.16
CA GLN A 55 5.89 -6.63 4.73
C GLN A 55 4.65 -5.80 4.33
N PHE A 56 4.54 -4.57 4.82
CA PHE A 56 3.42 -3.67 4.52
C PHE A 56 3.63 -2.80 3.28
N ILE A 57 4.63 -3.12 2.45
CA ILE A 57 4.82 -2.49 1.15
C ILE A 57 3.67 -2.96 0.24
N VAL A 58 2.85 -2.00 -0.17
CA VAL A 58 1.71 -2.24 -1.04
C VAL A 58 2.24 -2.62 -2.43
N PRO A 59 1.84 -3.77 -2.98
CA PRO A 59 2.25 -4.18 -4.31
C PRO A 59 1.79 -3.17 -5.35
N GLU A 60 2.47 -3.14 -6.48
CA GLU A 60 2.07 -2.24 -7.54
C GLU A 60 0.66 -2.57 -8.03
N ARG A 61 -0.14 -1.52 -8.20
CA ARG A 61 -1.51 -1.67 -8.66
C ARG A 61 -1.49 -2.14 -10.11
N LYS A 62 -1.71 -3.43 -10.32
CA LYS A 62 -1.88 -4.02 -11.65
C LYS A 62 -3.09 -3.37 -12.33
N ARG A 63 -2.89 -2.77 -13.50
CA ARG A 63 -4.01 -2.31 -14.33
C ARG A 63 -4.69 -3.54 -14.96
N PRO A 64 -6.02 -3.56 -15.04
CA PRO A 64 -6.70 -4.63 -15.76
C PRO A 64 -6.27 -4.61 -17.25
N PRO A 65 -6.21 -5.77 -17.92
CA PRO A 65 -5.79 -5.86 -19.32
C PRO A 65 -6.77 -5.15 -20.27
N LYS A 66 -8.04 -5.02 -19.87
CA LYS A 66 -9.05 -4.27 -20.61
C LYS A 66 -9.18 -2.84 -20.07
N PRO A 67 -9.45 -1.84 -20.94
CA PRO A 67 -9.72 -0.49 -20.49
C PRO A 67 -10.91 -0.48 -19.53
N ARG A 68 -10.89 0.43 -18.56
CA ARG A 68 -12.01 0.63 -17.63
C ARG A 68 -13.20 1.14 -18.44
N ALA A 69 -14.13 0.26 -18.78
CA ALA A 69 -15.39 0.60 -19.43
C ALA A 69 -16.50 0.67 -18.38
N VAL A 70 -17.30 1.74 -18.43
CA VAL A 70 -18.53 1.82 -17.64
C VAL A 70 -19.58 0.93 -18.32
N ARG A 71 -20.30 0.14 -17.53
CA ARG A 71 -21.49 -0.56 -18.03
C ARG A 71 -22.48 0.50 -18.52
N ARG A 72 -22.89 0.43 -19.79
CA ARG A 72 -23.88 1.36 -20.33
C ARG A 72 -25.17 1.23 -19.52
N ASN A 73 -25.63 2.32 -18.92
CA ASN A 73 -26.95 2.39 -18.30
C ASN A 73 -28.01 2.38 -19.39
N LYS A 74 -29.19 1.81 -19.11
CA LYS A 74 -30.33 1.88 -20.01
C LYS A 74 -30.82 3.32 -20.02
N THR A 75 -30.54 4.05 -21.09
CA THR A 75 -31.17 5.35 -21.34
C THR A 75 -32.55 5.10 -21.92
N GLN A 76 -33.52 5.97 -21.61
CA GLN A 76 -34.90 5.84 -22.10
C GLN A 76 -35.00 5.99 -23.63
N TYR A 77 -33.95 6.51 -24.28
CA TYR A 77 -33.89 6.76 -25.71
C TYR A 77 -32.99 5.75 -26.44
N PRO A 78 -33.33 5.38 -27.68
CA PRO A 78 -32.51 4.49 -28.49
C PRO A 78 -31.17 5.13 -28.80
N ILE A 79 -30.10 4.49 -28.37
CA ILE A 79 -28.72 4.91 -28.65
C ILE A 79 -28.25 4.10 -29.86
N HIS A 80 -27.84 4.76 -30.94
CA HIS A 80 -27.20 4.07 -32.07
C HIS A 80 -25.73 3.77 -31.72
N PRO A 81 -25.34 2.50 -31.56
CA PRO A 81 -23.95 2.18 -31.27
C PRO A 81 -23.09 2.53 -32.49
N LYS A 82 -22.08 3.38 -32.28
CA LYS A 82 -21.04 3.63 -33.31
C LYS A 82 -20.43 2.29 -33.71
N LYS A 83 -20.50 1.92 -34.99
CA LYS A 83 -19.86 0.69 -35.51
C LYS A 83 -18.39 0.70 -35.09
N ARG A 84 -17.92 -0.38 -34.47
CA ARG A 84 -16.49 -0.55 -34.21
C ARG A 84 -15.84 -0.78 -35.57
N ASN A 85 -15.02 0.15 -36.03
CA ASN A 85 -14.13 -0.11 -37.14
C ASN A 85 -13.07 -1.09 -36.61
N CYS A 86 -13.27 -2.38 -36.87
CA CYS A 86 -12.20 -3.35 -36.82
C CYS A 86 -11.24 -2.99 -37.95
N LEU A 87 -10.18 -2.26 -37.62
CA LEU A 87 -8.99 -2.23 -38.46
C LEU A 87 -8.25 -3.56 -38.22
N ASN A 88 -7.96 -4.20 -39.34
CA ASN A 88 -7.22 -5.45 -39.59
C ASN A 88 -6.26 -5.90 -38.49
#